data_AF-A0A2S1SVI7-F1
#
_entry.id   AF-A0A2S1SVI7-F1
#
_cell.length_a   1.000
_cell.length_b   1.000
_cell.length_c   1.000
_cell.angle_alpha   90.00
_cell.angle_beta   90.00
_cell.angle_gamma   90.00
#
_symmetry.space_group_name_H-M   'P 1'
#
loop_
_entity.id
_entity.type
_entity.pdbx_description
1 polymer ?
#
loop_
_entity_poly.entity_id
_entity_poly.type
_entity_poly.pdbx_seq_one_letter_code
_entity_poly.pdbx_strand_id
1 'polypeptide(L)'
;MLNQRTSAALSVATVSPEGDERAQYVAGLRGLADWLECSASPIPIGQRLLLPLHSNPAVEAFAAEHDLEVVYDREGNASTDLHFGQIAYHVFGYVDFGKHCERADERQARAWADRNGLVLRPAREEA
;
A
#
# COMPACT_ATOMS: atom_id res chain seq x y z
N MET A 1 51.09 10.46 40.05
CA MET A 1 50.53 10.98 38.79
C MET A 1 50.04 9.79 37.98
N LEU A 2 48.72 9.58 37.90
CA LEU A 2 48.10 8.50 37.14
C LEU A 2 46.99 9.14 36.29
N ASN A 3 47.24 9.30 34.98
CA ASN A 3 46.31 9.88 34.03
C ASN A 3 45.20 8.87 33.74
N GLN A 4 43.99 9.11 34.25
CA GLN A 4 42.79 8.41 33.81
C GLN A 4 42.42 8.95 32.42
N ARG A 5 42.61 8.12 31.39
CA ARG A 5 42.05 8.36 30.05
C ARG A 5 40.58 7.97 30.09
N THR A 6 39.70 8.95 30.21
CA THR A 6 38.26 8.79 30.00
C THR A 6 38.04 8.44 28.53
N SER A 7 37.86 7.15 28.25
CA SER A 7 37.44 6.68 26.94
C SER A 7 35.95 7.02 26.82
N ALA A 8 35.63 8.12 26.12
CA ALA A 8 34.26 8.39 25.74
C ALA A 8 33.84 7.30 24.75
N ALA A 9 33.04 6.35 25.21
CA ALA A 9 32.35 5.43 24.32
C ALA A 9 31.49 6.28 23.38
N LEU A 10 31.92 6.40 22.12
CA LEU A 10 31.04 6.82 21.05
C LEU A 10 29.94 5.76 20.97
N SER A 11 28.79 6.06 21.58
CA SER A 11 27.56 5.38 21.28
C SER A 11 27.20 5.80 19.85
N VAL A 12 27.56 4.97 18.88
CA VAL A 12 26.94 5.02 17.57
C VAL A 12 25.51 4.58 17.82
N ALA A 13 24.63 5.56 18.03
CA ALA A 13 23.21 5.34 17.89
C ALA A 13 23.00 4.90 16.44
N THR A 14 22.81 3.60 16.23
CA THR A 14 22.13 3.10 15.04
C THR A 14 20.74 3.73 15.07
N VAL A 15 20.60 4.86 14.40
CA VAL A 15 19.29 5.39 14.03
C VAL A 15 18.70 4.32 13.12
N SER A 16 17.75 3.54 13.63
CA SER A 16 16.89 2.73 12.78
C SER A 16 16.33 3.67 11.70
N PRO A 17 16.37 3.33 10.40
CA PRO A 17 15.82 4.16 9.33
C PRO A 17 14.29 4.32 9.40
N GLU A 18 13.66 3.80 10.45
CA GLU A 18 12.27 4.01 10.91
C GLU A 18 11.97 5.47 11.31
N GLY A 19 12.66 6.44 10.72
CA GLY A 19 12.30 7.85 10.82
C GLY A 19 11.02 8.10 10.03
N ASP A 20 9.89 7.90 10.70
CA ASP A 20 8.52 8.25 10.31
C ASP A 20 8.22 8.09 8.80
N GLU A 21 7.83 6.87 8.40
CA GLU A 21 7.43 6.53 7.02
C GLU A 21 6.40 7.52 6.46
N ARG A 22 5.50 8.05 7.31
CA ARG A 22 4.54 9.08 6.92
C ARG A 22 5.25 10.37 6.53
N ALA A 23 6.23 10.81 7.30
CA ALA A 23 7.02 12.00 6.97
C ALA A 23 7.76 11.83 5.64
N GLN A 24 8.34 10.65 5.39
CA GLN A 24 9.02 10.36 4.11
C GLN A 24 8.03 10.35 2.93
N TYR A 25 6.86 9.72 3.09
CA TYR A 25 5.82 9.70 2.06
C TYR A 25 5.32 11.12 1.75
N VAL A 26 5.05 11.92 2.78
CA VAL A 26 4.63 13.33 2.62
C VAL A 26 5.74 14.16 1.96
N ALA A 27 7.01 13.95 2.31
CA ALA A 27 8.13 14.62 1.66
C ALA A 27 8.22 14.26 0.17
N GLY A 28 7.98 13.00 -0.19
CA GLY A 28 7.90 12.56 -1.60
C GLY A 28 6.76 13.24 -2.37
N LEU A 29 5.57 13.36 -1.78
CA LEU A 29 4.44 14.07 -2.40
C LEU A 29 4.74 15.56 -2.62
N ARG A 30 5.43 16.21 -1.67
CA ARG A 30 5.89 17.60 -1.84
C ARG A 30 6.91 17.73 -2.96
N GLY A 31 7.92 16.85 -3.00
CA GLY A 31 8.90 16.85 -4.09
C GLY A 31 8.28 16.62 -5.46
N LEU A 32 7.22 15.81 -5.56
CA LEU A 32 6.44 15.65 -6.79
C LEU A 32 5.74 16.96 -7.19
N ALA A 33 5.13 17.66 -6.23
CA ALA A 33 4.50 18.96 -6.50
C ALA A 33 5.52 20.00 -6.99
N ASP A 34 6.65 20.14 -6.29
CA ASP A 34 7.73 21.07 -6.66
C ASP A 34 8.27 20.79 -8.07
N TRP A 35 8.42 19.50 -8.42
CA TRP A 35 8.84 19.11 -9.76
C TRP A 35 7.78 19.44 -10.81
N LEU A 36 6.49 19.18 -10.54
CA LEU A 36 5.39 19.49 -11.46
C LEU A 36 5.32 20.99 -11.77
N GLU A 37 5.51 21.85 -10.78
CA GLU A 37 5.55 23.32 -10.94
C GLU A 37 6.66 23.79 -11.90
N CYS A 38 7.79 23.08 -11.90
CA CYS A 38 8.94 23.42 -12.75
C CYS A 38 8.95 22.67 -14.10
N SER A 39 8.10 21.66 -14.27
CA SER A 39 8.12 20.77 -15.44
C SER A 39 7.22 21.28 -16.57
N ALA A 40 7.66 21.10 -17.82
CA ALA A 40 6.79 21.22 -18.99
C ALA A 40 6.10 19.89 -19.34
N SER A 41 6.12 18.91 -18.42
CA SER A 41 5.54 17.59 -18.66
C SER A 41 4.01 17.68 -18.71
N PRO A 42 3.33 16.93 -19.59
CA PRO A 42 1.89 16.76 -19.52
C PRO A 42 1.46 16.23 -18.15
N ILE A 43 0.33 16.74 -17.64
CA ILE A 43 -0.26 16.24 -16.39
C ILE A 43 -0.88 14.87 -16.67
N PRO A 44 -0.53 13.83 -15.89
CA PRO A 44 -1.10 12.51 -16.08
C PRO A 44 -2.59 12.51 -15.65
N ILE A 45 -3.46 12.09 -16.57
CA ILE A 45 -4.91 12.04 -16.37
C ILE A 45 -5.29 10.67 -15.80
N GLY A 46 -6.20 10.66 -14.82
CA GLY A 46 -6.76 9.43 -14.27
C GLY A 46 -5.85 8.70 -13.29
N GLN A 47 -4.85 9.39 -12.74
CA GLN A 47 -3.99 8.82 -11.70
C GLN A 47 -4.77 8.55 -10.42
N ARG A 48 -4.51 7.36 -9.85
CA ARG A 48 -5.09 6.93 -8.59
C ARG A 48 -4.00 6.48 -7.65
N LEU A 49 -4.06 6.98 -6.43
CA LEU A 49 -3.33 6.45 -5.30
C LEU A 49 -4.23 5.42 -4.63
N LEU A 50 -3.80 4.17 -4.60
CA LEU A 50 -4.59 3.05 -4.11
C LEU A 50 -4.36 2.87 -2.60
N LEU A 51 -5.44 2.90 -1.82
CA LEU A 51 -5.42 2.59 -0.39
C LEU A 51 -6.28 1.35 -0.11
N PRO A 52 -5.66 0.16 0.02
CA PRO A 52 -6.36 -1.03 0.46
C PRO A 52 -6.65 -0.93 1.97
N LEU A 53 -7.92 -0.97 2.35
CA LEU A 53 -8.34 -1.07 3.76
C LEU A 53 -8.78 -2.49 4.15
N HIS A 54 -8.68 -3.44 3.22
CA HIS A 54 -8.89 -4.87 3.42
C HIS A 54 -10.29 -5.31 3.88
N SER A 55 -11.21 -4.40 4.21
CA SER A 55 -12.57 -4.75 4.62
C SER A 55 -13.55 -3.64 4.26
N ASN A 56 -14.78 -4.02 3.91
CA ASN A 56 -15.84 -3.04 3.62
C ASN A 56 -16.14 -2.09 4.80
N PRO A 57 -16.24 -2.56 6.07
CA PRO A 57 -16.50 -1.66 7.19
C PRO A 57 -15.42 -0.59 7.40
N ALA A 58 -14.16 -0.89 7.07
CA ALA A 58 -13.09 0.10 7.13
C ALA A 58 -13.25 1.19 6.06
N VAL A 59 -13.73 0.82 4.86
CA VAL A 59 -14.07 1.79 3.81
C VAL A 59 -15.26 2.65 4.22
N GLU A 60 -16.29 2.05 4.80
CA GLU A 60 -17.49 2.76 5.28
C GLU A 60 -17.14 3.77 6.38
N ALA A 61 -16.27 3.39 7.33
CA ALA A 61 -15.78 4.29 8.37
C ALA A 61 -14.97 5.45 7.76
N PHE A 62 -14.08 5.17 6.81
CA PHE A 62 -13.33 6.21 6.09
C PHE A 62 -14.27 7.16 5.34
N ALA A 63 -15.25 6.62 4.62
CA ALA A 63 -16.20 7.42 3.86
C ALA A 63 -17.02 8.34 4.78
N ALA A 64 -17.48 7.83 5.94
CA ALA A 64 -18.20 8.61 6.93
C ALA A 64 -17.34 9.73 7.55
N GLU A 65 -16.06 9.47 7.82
CA GLU A 65 -15.12 10.48 8.35
C GLU A 65 -14.89 11.64 7.36
N HIS A 66 -14.99 11.36 6.06
CA HIS A 66 -14.70 12.32 4.99
C HIS A 66 -15.94 12.82 4.22
N ASP A 67 -17.15 12.51 4.69
CA ASP A 67 -18.43 12.86 4.04
C ASP A 67 -18.51 12.40 2.57
N LEU A 68 -18.13 11.14 2.32
CA LEU A 68 -18.09 10.52 1.00
C LEU A 68 -19.17 9.44 0.84
N GLU A 69 -19.58 9.20 -0.40
CA GLU A 69 -20.43 8.07 -0.76
C GLU A 69 -19.61 6.79 -0.91
N VAL A 70 -20.15 5.66 -0.43
CA VAL A 70 -19.58 4.33 -0.66
C VAL A 70 -20.26 3.69 -1.85
N VAL A 71 -19.45 3.22 -2.80
CA VAL A 71 -19.91 2.45 -3.96
C VAL A 71 -19.57 0.98 -3.75
N TYR A 72 -20.55 0.10 -3.99
CA TYR A 72 -20.36 -1.34 -3.97
C TYR A 72 -20.35 -1.89 -5.39
N ASP A 73 -19.35 -2.73 -5.70
CA ASP A 73 -19.29 -3.42 -6.99
C ASP A 73 -20.23 -4.65 -7.03
N ARG A 74 -20.21 -5.40 -8.14
CA ARG A 74 -21.04 -6.61 -8.32
C ARG A 74 -20.66 -7.76 -7.40
N GLU A 75 -19.43 -7.77 -6.87
CA GLU A 75 -18.97 -8.75 -5.90
C GLU A 75 -19.29 -8.32 -4.46
N GLY A 76 -19.80 -7.10 -4.29
CA GLY A 76 -20.12 -6.49 -3.00
C GLY A 76 -18.93 -5.80 -2.34
N ASN A 77 -17.80 -5.62 -3.04
CA ASN A 77 -16.64 -4.92 -2.49
C ASN A 77 -16.93 -3.41 -2.43
N ALA A 78 -16.60 -2.80 -1.29
CA ALA A 78 -16.80 -1.37 -1.07
C ALA A 78 -15.62 -0.55 -1.60
N SER A 79 -15.91 0.62 -2.15
CA SER A 79 -14.91 1.61 -2.52
C SER A 79 -15.43 3.04 -2.41
N THR A 80 -14.53 3.99 -2.24
CA THR A 80 -14.81 5.42 -2.33
C THR A 80 -13.56 6.18 -2.80
N ASP A 81 -13.74 7.38 -3.34
CA ASP A 81 -12.66 8.22 -3.86
C ASP A 81 -12.59 9.54 -3.09
N LEU A 82 -11.46 9.80 -2.44
CA LEU A 82 -11.13 11.13 -1.92
C LEU A 82 -10.30 11.88 -2.96
N HIS A 83 -10.78 13.03 -3.44
CA HIS A 83 -10.14 13.76 -4.54
C HIS A 83 -9.24 14.91 -4.06
N PHE A 84 -8.03 14.98 -4.64
CA PHE A 84 -7.11 16.11 -4.54
C PHE A 84 -6.89 16.67 -5.95
N GLY A 85 -7.79 17.57 -6.37
CA GLY A 85 -7.84 18.01 -7.77
C GLY A 85 -8.17 16.83 -8.69
N GLN A 86 -7.30 16.52 -9.66
CA GLN A 86 -7.47 15.39 -10.58
C GLN A 86 -6.94 14.05 -10.04
N ILE A 87 -6.28 14.05 -8.88
CA ILE A 87 -5.75 12.84 -8.26
C ILE A 87 -6.84 12.25 -7.38
N ALA A 88 -7.15 10.97 -7.57
CA ALA A 88 -8.04 10.24 -6.68
C ALA A 88 -7.22 9.40 -5.69
N TYR A 89 -7.55 9.49 -4.41
CA TYR A 89 -7.13 8.58 -3.37
C TYR A 89 -8.22 7.51 -3.24
N HIS A 90 -8.05 6.43 -4.01
CA HIS A 90 -9.04 5.37 -4.18
C HIS A 90 -8.94 4.39 -3.02
N VAL A 91 -9.93 4.43 -2.16
CA VAL A 91 -10.03 3.58 -0.98
C VAL A 91 -10.92 2.40 -1.30
N PHE A 92 -10.47 1.20 -1.01
CA PHE A 92 -11.23 -0.01 -1.32
C PHE A 92 -11.04 -1.10 -0.29
N GLY A 93 -12.08 -1.93 -0.16
CA GLY A 93 -12.18 -3.02 0.79
C GLY A 93 -12.81 -4.23 0.11
N TYR A 94 -12.80 -5.35 0.82
CA TYR A 94 -13.35 -6.60 0.31
C TYR A 94 -14.44 -7.13 1.23
N VAL A 95 -15.39 -7.85 0.64
CA VAL A 95 -16.35 -8.65 1.41
C VAL A 95 -15.63 -9.74 2.20
N ASP A 96 -14.65 -10.39 1.54
CA ASP A 96 -13.82 -11.44 2.12
C ASP A 96 -12.40 -11.32 1.56
N PHE A 97 -11.54 -10.64 2.31
CA PHE A 97 -10.15 -10.44 1.92
C PHE A 97 -9.34 -11.74 1.93
N GLY A 98 -9.63 -12.67 2.84
CA GLY A 98 -8.96 -13.96 2.91
C GLY A 98 -9.17 -14.75 1.61
N LYS A 99 -10.43 -14.87 1.18
CA LYS A 99 -10.78 -15.51 -0.08
C LYS A 99 -10.23 -14.77 -1.31
N HIS A 100 -10.12 -13.44 -1.24
CA HIS A 100 -9.45 -12.68 -2.29
C HIS A 100 -7.97 -13.07 -2.41
N CYS A 101 -7.25 -13.14 -1.28
CA CYS A 101 -5.85 -13.57 -1.22
C CYS A 101 -5.67 -15.01 -1.72
N GLU A 102 -6.49 -15.95 -1.25
CA GLU A 102 -6.45 -17.35 -1.72
C GLU A 102 -6.61 -17.45 -3.24
N ARG A 103 -7.55 -16.68 -3.82
CA ARG A 103 -7.73 -16.60 -5.27
C ARG A 103 -6.53 -15.97 -5.97
N ALA A 104 -5.90 -14.96 -5.37
CA ALA A 104 -4.71 -14.33 -5.91
C ALA A 104 -3.51 -15.28 -5.92
N ASP A 105 -3.31 -16.00 -4.81
CA ASP A 105 -2.27 -17.02 -4.65
C ASP A 105 -2.45 -18.16 -5.65
N GLU A 106 -3.68 -18.66 -5.82
CA GLU A 106 -4.00 -19.69 -6.81
C GLU A 106 -3.69 -19.22 -8.25
N ARG A 107 -4.04 -17.98 -8.60
CA ARG A 107 -3.70 -17.40 -9.91
C ARG A 107 -2.19 -17.28 -10.09
N GLN A 108 -1.48 -16.84 -9.06
CA GLN A 108 -0.03 -16.69 -9.09
C GLN A 108 0.68 -18.04 -9.20
N ALA A 109 0.21 -19.05 -8.48
CA ALA A 109 0.70 -20.42 -8.55
C ALA A 109 0.51 -21.01 -9.96
N ARG A 110 -0.67 -20.82 -10.57
CA ARG A 110 -0.95 -21.23 -11.96
C ARG A 110 -0.02 -20.54 -12.95
N ALA A 111 0.07 -19.21 -12.88
CA ALA A 111 0.93 -18.44 -13.77
C ALA A 111 2.42 -18.82 -13.61
N TRP A 112 2.86 -19.16 -12.40
CA TRP A 112 4.21 -19.67 -12.17
C TRP A 112 4.40 -21.08 -12.77
N ALA A 113 3.45 -22.00 -12.58
CA ALA A 113 3.54 -23.35 -13.13
C ALA A 113 3.62 -23.33 -14.66
N ASP A 114 2.76 -22.54 -15.32
CA ASP A 114 2.73 -22.37 -16.77
C ASP A 114 4.08 -21.86 -17.30
N ARG A 115 4.66 -20.84 -16.64
CA ARG A 115 5.98 -20.28 -17.02
C ARG A 115 7.13 -21.28 -16.88
N ASN A 116 6.97 -22.32 -16.07
CA ASN A 116 7.99 -23.33 -15.82
C ASN A 116 7.67 -24.69 -16.46
N GLY A 117 6.61 -24.77 -17.27
CA GLY A 117 6.18 -26.03 -17.90
C GLY A 117 5.74 -27.09 -16.88
N LEU A 118 5.25 -26.67 -15.72
CA LEU A 118 4.80 -27.55 -14.64
C LEU A 118 3.28 -27.71 -14.68
N VAL A 119 2.79 -28.88 -14.24
CA VAL A 119 1.36 -29.17 -14.13
C VAL A 119 0.99 -29.18 -12.65
N LEU A 120 0.11 -28.26 -12.23
CA LEU A 120 -0.45 -28.27 -10.89
C LEU A 120 -1.36 -29.49 -10.70
N ARG A 121 -1.21 -30.17 -9.57
CA ARG A 121 -2.07 -31.28 -9.15
C ARG A 121 -2.70 -30.95 -7.80
N PRO A 122 -3.92 -31.42 -7.52
CA PRO A 122 -4.51 -31.32 -6.19
C PRO A 122 -3.55 -31.89 -5.15
N ALA A 123 -3.47 -31.25 -3.99
CA ALA A 123 -2.80 -31.84 -2.84
C ALA A 123 -3.48 -33.18 -2.54
N ARG A 124 -2.67 -34.21 -2.27
CA ARG A 124 -3.19 -35.52 -1.90
C ARG A 124 -3.86 -35.36 -0.53
N GLU A 125 -5.18 -35.55 -0.45
CA GLU A 125 -5.85 -35.70 0.84
C GLU A 125 -5.34 -37.01 1.45
N GLU A 126 -4.50 -36.91 2.47
CA GLU A 126 -4.21 -38.06 3.33
C GLU A 126 -5.46 -38.32 4.17
N ALA A 127 -6.09 -39.47 3.91
CA ALA A 127 -7.28 -39.96 4.62
C ALA A 127 -6.91 -40.60 5.96
#